data_AF-A0A3N5HHH6-F1
#
_entry.id   AF-A0A3N5HHH6-F1
#
_cell.length_a   1.000
_cell.length_b   1.000
_cell.length_c   1.000
_cell.angle_alpha   90.00
_cell.angle_beta   90.00
_cell.angle_gamma   90.00
#
_symmetry.space_group_name_H-M   'P 1'
#
loop_
_entity.id
_entity.type
_entity.pdbx_description
1 polymer ?
#
loop_
_entity_poly.entity_id
_entity_poly.type
_entity_poly.pdbx_seq_one_letter_code
_entity_poly.pdbx_strand_id
1 'polypeptide(L)'
;MTRSRKGKNAGKPPPRPEALHYKVVELSTVDEGSLEHTVNVWVRQGWTLETVQFAMRESSKRPAMAFVFFTRVGEPAPAETAQTAGARAEGPAVDAWSRLAALAAEGEEP
;
A
#
# COMPACT_ATOMS: atom_id res chain seq x y z
N MET A 1 5.15 -59.97 -18.91
CA MET A 1 5.01 -58.73 -19.70
C MET A 1 4.24 -57.70 -18.86
N THR A 2 5.00 -56.93 -18.07
CA THR A 2 5.16 -55.46 -18.14
C THR A 2 3.95 -54.66 -17.63
N ARG A 3 3.97 -54.38 -16.31
CA ARG A 3 3.12 -53.37 -15.67
C ARG A 3 3.56 -51.99 -16.17
N SER A 4 2.69 -51.31 -16.89
CA SER A 4 2.93 -49.97 -17.42
C SER A 4 3.02 -48.96 -16.27
N ARG A 5 4.20 -48.36 -16.06
CA ARG A 5 4.39 -47.24 -15.13
C ARG A 5 3.76 -45.98 -15.75
N LYS A 6 2.59 -45.58 -15.26
CA LYS A 6 2.02 -44.25 -15.50
C LYS A 6 2.96 -43.22 -14.84
N GLY A 7 3.78 -42.55 -15.65
CA GLY A 7 4.60 -41.43 -15.22
C GLY A 7 3.73 -40.36 -14.57
N LYS A 8 4.09 -39.97 -13.34
CA LYS A 8 3.45 -38.89 -12.61
C LYS A 8 3.81 -37.59 -13.32
N ASN A 9 2.84 -36.95 -13.98
CA ASN A 9 2.95 -35.53 -14.31
C ASN A 9 3.09 -34.79 -12.98
N ALA A 10 4.31 -34.35 -12.64
CA ALA A 10 4.53 -33.40 -11.57
C ALA A 10 3.90 -32.08 -12.03
N GLY A 11 2.61 -31.92 -11.73
CA GLY A 11 1.84 -30.73 -12.03
C GLY A 11 2.55 -29.54 -11.42
N LYS A 12 2.85 -28.54 -12.25
CA LYS A 12 3.31 -27.23 -11.81
C LYS A 12 2.39 -26.78 -10.66
N PRO A 13 2.93 -26.37 -9.50
CA PRO A 13 2.09 -25.92 -8.40
C PRO A 13 1.13 -24.84 -8.90
N PRO A 14 -0.13 -24.80 -8.42
CA PRO A 14 -1.08 -23.79 -8.84
C PRO A 14 -0.46 -22.41 -8.62
N PRO A 15 -0.68 -21.45 -9.55
CA PRO A 15 -0.16 -20.10 -9.37
C PRO A 15 -0.65 -19.57 -8.03
N ARG A 16 0.28 -19.07 -7.22
CA ARG A 16 -0.09 -18.38 -5.99
C ARG A 16 -0.97 -17.18 -6.37
N PRO A 17 -2.05 -16.90 -5.62
CA PRO A 17 -2.87 -15.73 -5.89
C PRO A 17 -1.99 -14.50 -5.86
N GLU A 18 -2.04 -13.71 -6.92
CA GLU A 18 -1.28 -12.47 -7.01
C GLU A 18 -1.85 -11.48 -6.00
N ALA A 19 -0.98 -10.91 -5.16
CA ALA A 19 -1.36 -9.95 -4.15
C ALA A 19 -1.26 -8.52 -4.70
N LEU A 20 -2.16 -7.66 -4.25
CA LEU A 20 -2.13 -6.25 -4.57
C LEU A 20 -1.25 -5.50 -3.56
N HIS A 21 -0.19 -4.87 -4.05
CA HIS A 21 0.70 -4.01 -3.29
C HIS A 21 0.30 -2.57 -3.48
N TYR A 22 0.37 -1.79 -2.41
CA TYR A 22 0.09 -0.36 -2.43
C TYR A 22 1.35 0.42 -2.10
N LYS A 23 1.49 1.56 -2.73
CA LYS A 23 2.53 2.52 -2.41
C LYS A 23 1.97 3.92 -2.40
N VAL A 24 2.32 4.67 -1.38
CA VAL A 24 2.00 6.09 -1.25
C VAL A 24 3.30 6.86 -1.19
N VAL A 25 3.38 7.97 -1.94
CA VAL A 25 4.50 8.89 -1.90
C VAL A 25 3.96 10.26 -1.50
N GLU A 26 4.50 10.81 -0.42
CA GLU A 26 4.21 12.16 0.03
C GLU A 26 5.19 13.14 -0.60
N LEU A 27 4.67 14.26 -1.10
CA LEU A 27 5.45 15.36 -1.67
C LEU A 27 5.11 16.65 -0.94
N SER A 28 6.13 17.26 -0.32
CA SER A 28 6.04 18.58 0.33
C SER A 28 6.21 19.75 -0.66
N THR A 29 6.73 19.46 -1.86
CA THR A 29 6.83 20.41 -2.98
C THR A 29 5.93 19.93 -4.11
N VAL A 30 4.98 20.77 -4.53
CA VAL A 30 4.00 20.44 -5.56
C VAL A 30 4.23 21.34 -6.78
N ASP A 31 5.07 20.85 -7.68
CA ASP A 31 5.37 21.45 -8.98
C ASP A 31 5.43 20.37 -10.07
N GLU A 32 5.48 20.80 -11.33
CA GLU A 32 5.52 19.92 -12.51
C GLU A 32 6.67 18.91 -12.45
N GLY A 33 7.88 19.37 -12.13
CA GLY A 33 9.08 18.53 -12.11
C GLY A 33 9.04 17.49 -10.99
N SER A 34 8.63 17.90 -9.78
CA SER A 34 8.51 16.99 -8.62
C SER A 34 7.48 15.88 -8.86
N LEU A 35 6.33 16.24 -9.46
CA LEU A 35 5.28 15.27 -9.81
C LEU A 35 5.72 14.34 -10.94
N GLU A 36 6.24 14.90 -12.04
CA GLU A 36 6.70 14.12 -13.20
C GLU A 36 7.81 13.14 -12.80
N HIS A 37 8.81 13.61 -12.05
CA HIS A 37 9.90 12.78 -11.58
C HIS A 37 9.38 11.61 -10.74
N THR A 38 8.51 11.89 -9.78
CA THR A 38 7.94 10.89 -8.87
C THR A 38 7.16 9.82 -9.64
N VAL A 39 6.26 10.23 -10.54
CA VAL A 39 5.48 9.30 -11.36
C VAL A 39 6.40 8.44 -12.22
N ASN A 40 7.35 9.05 -12.93
CA ASN A 40 8.24 8.34 -13.83
C ASN A 40 9.15 7.33 -13.10
N VAL A 41 9.64 7.66 -11.91
CA VAL A 41 10.47 6.76 -11.09
C VAL A 41 9.70 5.49 -10.74
N TRP A 42 8.45 5.61 -10.27
CA TRP A 42 7.69 4.45 -9.81
C TRP A 42 7.07 3.65 -10.95
N VAL A 43 6.59 4.31 -12.00
CA VAL A 43 6.06 3.62 -13.19
C VAL A 43 7.13 2.76 -13.86
N ARG A 44 8.38 3.25 -13.98
CA ARG A 44 9.50 2.45 -14.53
C ARG A 44 9.85 1.22 -13.69
N GLN A 45 9.47 1.20 -12.41
CA GLN A 45 9.63 0.04 -11.52
C GLN A 45 8.44 -0.92 -11.56
N GLY A 46 7.50 -0.73 -12.50
CA GLY A 46 6.33 -1.57 -12.69
C GLY A 46 5.18 -1.25 -11.74
N TRP A 47 5.16 -0.05 -11.13
CA TRP A 47 3.99 0.43 -10.40
C TRP A 47 2.99 1.10 -11.33
N THR A 48 1.70 0.89 -11.09
CA THR A 48 0.59 1.55 -11.78
C THR A 48 0.19 2.78 -10.98
N LEU A 49 0.15 3.96 -11.62
CA LEU A 49 -0.38 5.17 -11.02
C LEU A 49 -1.91 5.04 -10.86
N GLU A 50 -2.41 5.30 -9.67
CA GLU A 50 -3.83 5.21 -9.32
C GLU A 50 -4.44 6.61 -9.22
N THR A 51 -3.95 7.43 -8.29
CA THR A 51 -4.48 8.77 -8.06
C THR A 51 -3.44 9.71 -7.45
N VAL A 52 -3.69 11.01 -7.57
CA VAL A 52 -2.93 12.07 -6.89
C VAL A 52 -3.92 12.89 -6.07
N GLN A 53 -3.71 12.97 -4.76
CA GLN A 53 -4.50 13.81 -3.86
C GLN A 53 -3.70 15.03 -3.44
N PHE A 54 -4.28 16.22 -3.62
CA PHE A 54 -3.66 17.48 -3.24
C PHE A 54 -4.21 17.96 -1.89
N ALA A 55 -3.32 18.25 -0.95
CA ALA A 55 -3.67 18.94 0.28
C ALA A 55 -3.58 20.44 0.05
N MET A 56 -4.71 21.15 0.13
CA MET A 56 -4.78 22.60 -0.09
C MET A 56 -4.43 23.37 1.19
N ARG A 57 -3.92 24.60 1.07
CA ARG A 57 -3.76 25.54 2.20
C ARG A 57 -4.99 26.43 2.29
N GLU A 58 -5.44 26.75 3.51
CA GLU A 58 -6.61 27.60 3.81
C GLU A 58 -6.70 28.90 2.98
N SER A 59 -5.55 29.49 2.62
CA SER A 59 -5.45 30.80 1.96
C SER A 59 -4.93 30.74 0.51
N SER A 60 -4.69 29.55 -0.06
CA SER A 60 -4.00 29.42 -1.36
C SER A 60 -4.81 28.63 -2.39
N LYS A 61 -4.83 29.14 -3.63
CA LYS A 61 -5.27 28.38 -4.81
C LYS A 61 -4.26 27.31 -5.27
N ARG A 62 -3.08 27.24 -4.64
CA ARG A 62 -2.03 26.25 -4.94
C ARG A 62 -1.94 25.19 -3.84
N PRO A 63 -1.77 23.90 -4.19
CA PRO A 63 -1.56 22.82 -3.23
C PRO A 63 -0.35 23.05 -2.32
N ALA A 64 -0.49 22.64 -1.06
CA ALA A 64 0.57 22.60 -0.05
C ALA A 64 1.44 21.37 -0.17
N MET A 65 0.79 20.22 -0.42
CA MET A 65 1.37 18.89 -0.46
C MET A 65 0.57 18.03 -1.43
N ALA A 66 1.16 16.93 -1.86
CA ALA A 66 0.49 15.92 -2.66
C ALA A 66 0.79 14.51 -2.12
N PHE A 67 -0.20 13.63 -2.21
CA PHE A 67 -0.06 12.20 -1.99
C PHE A 67 -0.29 11.48 -3.31
N VAL A 68 0.73 10.76 -3.79
CA VAL A 68 0.68 10.00 -5.04
C VAL A 68 0.53 8.53 -4.71
N PHE A 69 -0.56 7.93 -5.19
CA PHE A 69 -0.94 6.55 -4.91
C PHE A 69 -0.61 5.67 -6.11
N PHE A 70 0.01 4.53 -5.81
CA PHE A 70 0.33 3.51 -6.79
C PHE A 70 -0.10 2.13 -6.33
N THR A 71 -0.41 1.28 -7.29
CA THR A 71 -0.67 -0.16 -7.08
C THR A 71 0.28 -1.01 -7.89
N ARG A 72 0.53 -2.23 -7.44
CA ARG A 72 1.27 -3.23 -8.23
C ARG A 72 0.76 -4.62 -7.87
N VAL A 73 0.47 -5.40 -8.89
CA VAL A 73 0.15 -6.83 -8.72
C VAL A 73 1.46 -7.60 -8.69
N GLY A 74 1.63 -8.49 -7.71
CA GLY A 74 2.86 -9.28 -7.59
C GLY A 74 2.75 -10.40 -6.57
N GLU A 75 3.87 -11.09 -6.34
CA GLU A 75 3.95 -12.07 -5.26
C GLU A 75 3.61 -11.38 -3.93
N PRO A 76 2.75 -11.95 -3.06
CA PRO A 76 2.54 -11.41 -1.73
C PRO A 76 3.91 -11.16 -1.10
N ALA A 77 4.12 -9.93 -0.62
CA ALA A 77 5.28 -9.66 0.21
C ALA A 77 5.27 -10.73 1.31
N PRO A 78 6.43 -11.32 1.66
CA PRO A 78 6.53 -12.01 2.94
C PRO A 78 5.87 -11.12 3.99
N ALA A 79 5.11 -11.69 4.91
CA ALA A 79 4.54 -10.96 6.04
C ALA A 79 5.69 -10.47 6.94
N GLU A 80 6.47 -9.53 6.43
CA GLU A 80 7.57 -8.87 7.09
C GLU A 80 6.91 -7.72 7.84
N THR A 81 6.54 -8.05 9.07
CA THR A 81 6.58 -7.18 10.24
C THR A 81 6.57 -5.69 9.90
N ALA A 82 5.39 -5.09 10.02
CA ALA A 82 5.12 -3.65 10.03
C ALA A 82 5.80 -2.92 11.23
N GLN A 83 7.05 -3.26 11.54
CA GLN A 83 7.81 -2.83 12.71
C GLN A 83 9.27 -2.59 12.30
N THR A 84 9.51 -1.56 11.47
CA THR A 84 10.75 -0.77 11.50
C THR A 84 10.44 0.65 10.99
N ALA A 85 9.60 1.35 11.74
CA ALA A 85 9.52 2.82 11.77
C ALA A 85 8.73 3.22 13.02
N GLY A 86 9.25 2.84 14.19
CA GLY A 86 8.58 3.07 15.46
C GLY A 86 9.23 2.30 16.58
N ALA A 87 10.46 2.69 16.95
CA ALA A 87 10.92 2.38 18.29
C ALA A 87 9.92 3.01 19.27
N ARG A 88 9.20 2.15 20.01
CA ARG A 88 8.12 2.39 20.98
C ARG A 88 6.70 2.50 20.40
N ALA A 89 6.05 1.34 20.23
CA ALA A 89 4.84 0.97 20.97
C ALA A 89 4.44 -0.44 20.55
N GLU A 90 4.73 -1.43 21.38
CA GLU A 90 4.28 -2.80 21.17
C GLU A 90 2.79 -2.92 21.54
N GLY A 91 1.98 -3.33 20.55
CA GLY A 91 0.59 -3.73 20.72
C GLY A 91 0.02 -4.17 19.36
N PRO A 92 -0.76 -5.26 19.28
CA PRO A 92 -1.30 -5.73 18.01
C PRO A 92 -2.25 -4.66 17.43
N ALA A 93 -2.03 -4.28 16.18
CA ALA A 93 -2.72 -3.22 15.45
C ALA A 93 -4.26 -3.39 15.33
N VAL A 94 -4.81 -4.47 15.88
CA VAL A 94 -6.25 -4.74 15.97
C VAL A 94 -6.98 -3.82 16.97
N ASP A 95 -6.27 -3.16 17.90
CA ASP A 95 -6.91 -2.35 18.95
C ASP A 95 -6.89 -0.82 18.71
N ALA A 96 -6.14 -0.32 17.73
CA ALA A 96 -6.00 1.13 17.53
C ALA A 96 -7.30 1.75 16.98
N TRP A 97 -7.97 1.07 16.05
CA TRP A 97 -9.21 1.53 15.44
C TRP A 97 -10.41 1.40 16.38
N SER A 98 -10.43 0.35 17.21
CA SER A 98 -11.47 0.12 18.22
C SER A 98 -11.47 1.21 19.30
N ARG A 99 -10.28 1.70 19.70
CA ARG A 99 -10.16 2.79 20.68
C ARG A 99 -10.62 4.15 20.13
N LEU A 100 -10.36 4.43 18.85
CA LEU A 100 -10.85 5.66 18.21
C LEU A 100 -12.38 5.64 18.02
N ALA A 101 -12.95 4.47 17.68
CA ALA A 101 -14.40 4.31 17.58
C ALA A 101 -15.10 4.48 18.94
N ALA A 102 -14.49 4.03 20.04
CA ALA A 102 -15.02 4.22 21.39
C ALA A 102 -14.99 5.70 21.82
N LEU A 103 -13.91 6.43 21.52
CA LEU A 103 -13.80 7.86 21.84
C LEU A 103 -14.76 8.74 21.02
N ALA A 104 -15.12 8.32 19.81
CA ALA A 104 -16.13 9.00 19.01
C ALA A 104 -17.56 8.75 19.52
N ALA A 105 -17.80 7.65 20.24
CA ALA A 105 -19.11 7.30 20.79
C ALA A 105 -19.41 7.94 22.16
N GLU A 106 -18.38 8.41 22.88
CA GLU A 106 -18.55 9.09 24.18
C GLU A 106 -18.76 10.62 24.05
N GLY A 107 -18.94 11.12 22.82
CA GLY A 107 -19.12 12.54 22.53
C GLY A 107 -20.56 13.00 22.28
N GLU A 108 -21.58 12.15 22.44
CA GLU A 108 -22.98 12.53 22.21
C GLU A 108 -23.80 12.56 23.52
N GLU A 109 -23.81 13.76 24.13
CA GLU A 109 -24.95 14.45 24.77
C GLU A 109 -25.44 14.02 26.18
N PRO A 110 -26.08 14.92 26.96
CA PRO A 110 -26.77 16.16 26.55
C PRO A 110 -26.31 17.47 27.21
#